data_AF-A0A1V6C0V1-F1
#
_entry.id   AF-A0A1V6C0V1-F1
#
_cell.length_a   1.000
_cell.length_b   1.000
_cell.length_c   1.000
_cell.angle_alpha   90.00
_cell.angle_beta   90.00
_cell.angle_gamma   90.00
#
_symmetry.space_group_name_H-M   'P 1'
#
loop_
_entity.id
_entity.type
_entity.pdbx_description
1 polymer ?
#
loop_
_entity_poly.entity_id
_entity_poly.type
_entity_poly.pdbx_seq_one_letter_code
_entity_poly.pdbx_strand_id
1 'polypeptide(L)'
;MRDAFVAALSLMVFHKHADRVKMANIAQLANVLQAMVLTKEDKMVLTPTYHVFEMFKVHQGASFLPLDVKAPDIVTPDKCVIQAVYATATVNQQGVTHISLANICLDKSCEVTINLKGTRVKDPSGRILTSQQITDYNDFDHPLTVMPVTYSGMKYGKDILTLNIPARSIVTLELLPAGK
;
A
#
# COMPACT_ATOMS: atom_id res chain seq x y z
N MET A 1 -5.06 -0.71 -11.95
CA MET A 1 -3.91 -0.80 -11.04
C MET A 1 -3.17 0.52 -10.96
N ARG A 2 -2.91 1.22 -12.07
CA ARG A 2 -2.31 2.57 -12.08
C ARG A 2 -2.95 3.52 -11.07
N ASP A 3 -4.28 3.61 -11.06
CA ASP A 3 -4.98 4.55 -10.16
C ASP A 3 -4.94 4.09 -8.69
N ALA A 4 -4.70 2.80 -8.41
CA ALA A 4 -4.38 2.33 -7.06
C ALA A 4 -3.06 2.95 -6.57
N PHE A 5 -2.04 3.01 -7.44
CA PHE A 5 -0.76 3.65 -7.10
C PHE A 5 -0.91 5.14 -6.82
N VAL A 6 -1.68 5.86 -7.65
CA VAL A 6 -1.94 7.29 -7.41
C VAL A 6 -2.53 7.48 -6.02
N ALA A 7 -3.56 6.70 -5.66
CA ALA A 7 -4.17 6.78 -4.33
C ALA A 7 -3.18 6.44 -3.20
N ALA A 8 -2.43 5.33 -3.33
CA ALA A 8 -1.52 4.88 -2.29
C ALA A 8 -0.37 5.87 -2.06
N LEU A 9 0.27 6.34 -3.15
CA LEU A 9 1.38 7.29 -3.07
C LEU A 9 0.92 8.65 -2.52
N SER A 10 -0.25 9.14 -2.93
CA SER A 10 -0.83 10.37 -2.36
C SER A 10 -1.10 10.22 -0.86
N LEU A 11 -1.72 9.12 -0.42
CA LEU A 11 -1.95 8.85 1.00
C LEU A 11 -0.64 8.77 1.80
N MET A 12 0.40 8.11 1.26
CA MET A 12 1.72 8.06 1.90
C MET A 12 2.34 9.45 2.06
N VAL A 13 2.20 10.32 1.05
CA VAL A 13 2.62 11.73 1.14
C VAL A 13 1.82 12.46 2.23
N PHE A 14 0.50 12.28 2.28
CA PHE A 14 -0.33 12.90 3.32
C PHE A 14 0.04 12.42 4.73
N HIS A 15 0.34 11.13 4.91
CA HIS A 15 0.79 10.59 6.19
C HIS A 15 2.11 11.24 6.64
N LYS A 16 3.07 11.41 5.72
CA LYS A 16 4.34 12.07 6.00
C LYS A 16 4.17 13.53 6.42
N HIS A 17 3.13 14.19 5.92
CA HIS A 17 2.80 15.59 6.21
C HIS A 17 1.57 15.75 7.12
N ALA A 18 1.23 14.71 7.90
CA ALA A 18 0.07 14.71 8.77
C ALA A 18 0.20 15.69 9.95
N ASP A 19 1.39 16.25 10.19
CA ASP A 19 1.60 17.40 11.08
C ASP A 19 0.79 18.62 10.63
N ARG A 20 0.58 18.79 9.32
CA ARG A 20 -0.15 19.91 8.70
C ARG A 20 -1.43 19.49 7.96
N VAL A 21 -1.36 18.44 7.13
CA VAL A 21 -2.49 17.95 6.34
C VAL A 21 -3.40 17.12 7.24
N LYS A 22 -4.55 17.66 7.63
CA LYS A 22 -5.50 17.00 8.55
C LYS A 22 -6.66 16.30 7.85
N MET A 23 -6.90 16.62 6.58
CA MET A 23 -7.99 16.06 5.79
C MET A 23 -7.64 16.11 4.31
N ALA A 24 -8.07 15.09 3.57
CA ALA A 24 -8.04 15.04 2.12
C ALA A 24 -9.31 14.33 1.63
N ASN A 25 -9.81 14.74 0.46
CA ASN A 25 -11.02 14.19 -0.14
C ASN A 25 -10.72 13.83 -1.60
N ILE A 26 -10.81 12.54 -1.93
CA ILE A 26 -10.63 12.07 -3.30
C ILE A 26 -11.84 12.46 -4.16
N ALA A 27 -11.59 12.85 -5.42
CA ALA A 27 -12.62 13.25 -6.36
C ALA A 27 -12.86 12.13 -7.40
N GLN A 28 -14.04 11.50 -7.48
CA GLN A 28 -15.17 11.54 -6.53
C GLN A 28 -15.50 10.11 -6.04
N LEU A 29 -16.57 9.95 -5.25
CA LEU A 29 -16.90 8.66 -4.64
C LEU A 29 -17.35 7.60 -5.66
N ALA A 30 -18.27 7.96 -6.57
CA ALA A 30 -18.90 7.02 -7.50
C ALA A 30 -18.99 7.56 -8.93
N ASN A 31 -18.71 6.72 -9.93
CA ASN A 31 -18.84 6.96 -11.38
C ASN A 31 -18.10 8.17 -11.99
N VAL A 32 -17.40 8.98 -11.20
CA VAL A 32 -16.81 10.24 -11.63
C VAL A 32 -15.33 10.30 -11.24
N LEU A 33 -14.49 10.69 -12.20
CA LEU A 33 -13.03 10.83 -12.06
C LEU A 33 -12.40 9.54 -11.51
N GLN A 34 -11.62 9.62 -10.44
CA GLN A 34 -10.97 8.47 -9.82
C GLN A 34 -11.92 7.81 -8.81
N ALA A 35 -13.03 7.28 -9.32
CA ALA A 35 -14.08 6.71 -8.51
C ALA A 35 -13.60 5.50 -7.70
N MET A 36 -14.07 5.41 -6.45
CA MET A 36 -13.89 4.21 -5.63
C MET A 36 -14.87 3.12 -6.06
N VAL A 37 -16.06 3.51 -6.50
CA VAL A 37 -17.13 2.58 -6.88
C VAL A 37 -17.70 2.95 -8.24
N LEU A 38 -17.96 1.94 -9.06
CA LEU A 38 -18.69 2.09 -10.32
C LEU A 38 -20.05 1.40 -10.21
N THR A 39 -21.10 2.00 -10.74
CA THR A 39 -22.45 1.44 -10.77
C THR A 39 -23.06 1.51 -12.17
N LYS A 40 -23.85 0.49 -12.50
CA LYS A 40 -24.64 0.43 -13.74
C LYS A 40 -25.89 -0.38 -13.43
N GLU A 41 -27.05 0.29 -13.46
CA GLU A 41 -28.34 -0.31 -13.10
C GLU A 41 -28.27 -0.95 -11.70
N ASP A 42 -28.48 -2.27 -11.60
CA ASP A 42 -28.43 -3.05 -10.37
C ASP A 42 -27.02 -3.59 -10.04
N LYS A 43 -26.01 -3.29 -10.86
CA LYS A 43 -24.63 -3.75 -10.69
C LYS A 43 -23.74 -2.71 -10.02
N MET A 44 -22.79 -3.19 -9.22
CA MET A 44 -21.73 -2.40 -8.59
C MET A 44 -20.39 -3.10 -8.72
N VAL A 45 -19.32 -2.33 -8.93
CA VAL A 45 -17.93 -2.80 -8.99
C VAL A 45 -17.04 -1.94 -8.11
N LEU A 46 -16.14 -2.58 -7.36
CA LEU A 46 -15.12 -1.92 -6.56
C LEU A 46 -13.88 -1.71 -7.41
N THR A 47 -13.37 -0.48 -7.45
CA THR A 47 -12.16 -0.19 -8.22
C THR A 47 -10.89 -0.56 -7.43
N PRO A 48 -9.74 -0.70 -8.09
CA PRO A 48 -8.46 -0.82 -7.40
C PRO A 48 -8.20 0.33 -6.40
N THR A 49 -8.75 1.53 -6.66
CA THR A 49 -8.68 2.66 -5.74
C THR A 49 -9.47 2.40 -4.46
N TYR A 50 -10.68 1.81 -4.53
CA TYR A 50 -11.40 1.38 -3.32
C TYR A 50 -10.56 0.45 -2.47
N HIS A 51 -9.93 -0.55 -3.09
CA HIS A 51 -9.12 -1.53 -2.38
C HIS A 51 -7.93 -0.90 -1.65
N VAL A 52 -7.31 0.15 -2.21
CA VAL A 52 -6.26 0.90 -1.51
C VAL A 52 -6.81 1.60 -0.27
N PHE A 53 -7.93 2.32 -0.37
CA PHE A 53 -8.53 2.97 0.80
C PHE A 53 -8.95 1.96 1.87
N GLU A 54 -9.48 0.80 1.46
CA GLU A 54 -9.83 -0.29 2.38
C GLU A 54 -8.59 -0.86 3.08
N MET A 55 -7.51 -1.12 2.35
CA MET A 55 -6.24 -1.59 2.94
C MET A 55 -5.61 -0.52 3.85
N PHE A 56 -5.71 0.75 3.48
CA PHE A 56 -5.07 1.86 4.20
C PHE A 56 -5.88 2.39 5.39
N LYS A 57 -7.10 1.88 5.62
CA LYS A 57 -7.95 2.29 6.76
C LYS A 57 -7.26 2.10 8.11
N VAL A 58 -6.32 1.16 8.20
CA VAL A 58 -5.51 0.87 9.40
C VAL A 58 -4.65 2.07 9.85
N HIS A 59 -4.37 3.01 8.95
CA HIS A 59 -3.62 4.23 9.24
C HIS A 59 -4.50 5.36 9.82
N GLN A 60 -5.83 5.23 9.78
CA GLN A 60 -6.73 6.26 10.30
C GLN A 60 -6.67 6.33 11.82
N GLY A 61 -6.44 7.52 12.38
CA GLY A 61 -6.30 7.74 13.82
C GLY A 61 -5.03 7.13 14.44
N ALA A 62 -4.15 6.54 13.64
CA ALA A 62 -2.88 5.99 14.08
C ALA A 62 -1.79 7.07 14.15
N SER A 63 -0.74 6.82 14.93
CA SER A 63 0.43 7.70 15.02
C SER A 63 1.45 7.34 13.95
N PHE A 64 1.92 8.34 13.21
CA PHE A 64 2.97 8.16 12.20
C PHE A 64 4.29 7.71 12.85
N LEU A 65 4.92 6.70 12.24
CA LEU A 65 6.24 6.23 12.62
C LEU A 65 7.26 6.67 11.55
N PRO A 66 8.31 7.42 11.92
CA PRO A 66 9.39 7.74 10.99
C PRO A 66 10.03 6.46 10.43
N LEU A 67 10.02 6.35 9.11
CA LEU A 67 10.53 5.20 8.37
C LEU A 67 11.55 5.69 7.33
N ASP A 68 12.73 5.06 7.31
CA ASP A 68 13.71 5.24 6.23
C ASP A 68 13.61 4.03 5.30
N VAL A 69 13.28 4.27 4.03
CA VAL A 69 13.17 3.23 3.00
C VAL A 69 14.31 3.42 2.02
N LYS A 70 15.13 2.39 1.89
CA LYS A 70 16.15 2.31 0.84
C LYS A 70 15.68 1.35 -0.23
N ALA A 71 15.48 1.87 -1.42
CA ALA A 71 15.07 1.12 -2.59
C ALA A 71 15.98 1.48 -3.77
N PRO A 72 16.11 0.59 -4.77
CA PRO A 72 16.82 0.93 -6.00
C PRO A 72 16.22 2.17 -6.66
N ASP A 73 17.07 2.98 -7.27
CA ASP A 73 16.61 4.06 -8.13
C ASP A 73 16.09 3.50 -9.46
N ILE A 74 15.07 4.16 -10.01
CA ILE A 74 14.59 3.97 -11.37
C ILE A 74 14.65 5.30 -12.12
N VAL A 75 14.99 5.22 -13.40
CA VAL A 75 14.99 6.37 -14.29
C VAL A 75 13.70 6.35 -15.10
N THR A 76 12.92 7.40 -14.98
CA THR A 76 11.66 7.55 -15.71
C THR A 76 11.92 7.92 -17.19
N PRO A 77 10.92 7.78 -18.09
CA PRO A 77 11.07 8.17 -19.49
C PRO A 77 11.47 9.65 -19.71
N ASP A 78 11.08 10.53 -18.79
CA ASP A 78 11.45 11.95 -18.73
C ASP A 78 12.78 12.23 -18.02
N LYS A 79 13.57 11.18 -17.74
CA LYS A 79 14.92 11.23 -17.13
C LYS A 79 14.94 11.71 -15.68
N CYS A 80 13.82 11.64 -14.96
CA CYS A 80 13.81 11.83 -13.52
C CYS A 80 14.29 10.56 -12.81
N VAL A 81 15.03 10.74 -11.71
CA VAL A 81 15.45 9.65 -10.84
C VAL A 81 14.50 9.59 -9.66
N ILE A 82 13.82 8.47 -9.49
CA ILE A 82 12.89 8.22 -8.39
C ILE A 82 13.17 6.86 -7.74
N GLN A 83 12.70 6.65 -6.52
CA GLN A 83 12.87 5.36 -5.83
C GLN A 83 11.85 4.33 -6.35
N ALA A 84 12.26 3.07 -6.43
CA ALA A 84 11.39 1.96 -6.81
C ALA A 84 10.26 1.69 -5.81
N VAL A 85 10.53 1.91 -4.51
CA VAL A 85 9.59 1.58 -3.43
C VAL A 85 9.38 2.78 -2.51
N TYR A 86 8.12 3.07 -2.25
CA TYR A 86 7.67 4.04 -1.25
C TYR A 86 6.97 3.32 -0.10
N ALA A 87 7.04 3.86 1.11
CA ALA A 87 6.32 3.29 2.23
C ALA A 87 5.87 4.33 3.27
N THR A 88 4.93 3.90 4.10
CA THR A 88 4.46 4.60 5.30
C THR A 88 4.28 3.60 6.43
N ALA A 89 4.54 4.03 7.66
CA ALA A 89 4.34 3.21 8.84
C ALA A 89 3.57 3.99 9.90
N THR A 90 2.68 3.29 10.61
CA THR A 90 1.93 3.86 11.73
C THR A 90 1.81 2.84 12.86
N VAL A 91 1.62 3.33 14.08
CA VAL A 91 1.22 2.52 15.23
C VAL A 91 -0.13 2.99 15.74
N ASN A 92 -1.05 2.06 15.95
CA ASN A 92 -2.36 2.38 16.51
C ASN A 92 -2.33 2.41 18.05
N GLN A 93 -3.46 2.77 18.68
CA GLN A 93 -3.56 2.87 20.14
C GLN A 93 -3.37 1.53 20.87
N GLN A 94 -3.52 0.40 20.17
CA GLN A 94 -3.30 -0.94 20.72
C GLN A 94 -1.84 -1.40 20.58
N GLY A 95 -0.95 -0.55 20.02
CA GLY A 95 0.44 -0.87 19.77
C GLY A 95 0.67 -1.73 18.52
N VAL A 96 -0.36 -1.98 17.71
CA VAL A 96 -0.21 -2.69 16.43
C VAL A 96 0.45 -1.76 15.43
N THR A 97 1.53 -2.24 14.81
CA THR A 97 2.24 -1.50 13.77
C THR A 97 1.76 -1.93 12.40
N HIS A 98 1.38 -0.96 11.56
CA HIS A 98 1.02 -1.19 10.18
C HIS A 98 2.05 -0.55 9.27
N ILE A 99 2.52 -1.29 8.27
CA ILE A 99 3.48 -0.80 7.27
C ILE A 99 2.89 -1.02 5.89
N SER A 100 2.69 0.05 5.13
CA SER A 100 2.23 -0.04 3.74
C SER A 100 3.35 0.35 2.79
N LEU A 101 3.62 -0.47 1.78
CA LEU A 101 4.66 -0.30 0.76
C LEU A 101 4.06 -0.32 -0.65
N ALA A 102 4.64 0.43 -1.58
CA ALA A 102 4.24 0.46 -2.97
C ALA A 102 5.49 0.32 -3.87
N ASN A 103 5.61 -0.80 -4.59
CA ASN A 103 6.65 -0.98 -5.61
C ASN A 103 6.11 -0.50 -6.96
N ILE A 104 6.64 0.64 -7.42
CA ILE A 104 6.22 1.30 -8.66
C ILE A 104 6.94 0.76 -9.90
N CYS A 105 7.92 -0.13 -9.74
CA CYS A 105 8.55 -0.79 -10.87
C CYS A 105 7.51 -1.56 -11.67
N LEU A 106 7.55 -1.39 -12.99
CA LEU A 106 6.61 -2.06 -13.87
C LEU A 106 6.94 -3.54 -14.05
N ASP A 107 8.21 -3.95 -14.01
CA ASP A 107 8.64 -5.29 -14.42
C ASP A 107 9.52 -6.01 -13.39
N LYS A 108 9.99 -5.29 -12.36
CA LYS A 108 10.95 -5.81 -11.37
C LYS A 108 10.36 -5.88 -9.97
N SER A 109 10.53 -7.03 -9.34
CA SER A 109 10.35 -7.15 -7.89
C SER A 109 11.49 -6.45 -7.15
N CYS A 110 11.22 -6.03 -5.91
CA CYS A 110 12.24 -5.44 -5.04
C CYS A 110 12.27 -6.20 -3.71
N GLU A 111 13.47 -6.58 -3.28
CA GLU A 111 13.69 -7.01 -1.90
C GLU A 111 13.82 -5.78 -1.01
N VAL A 112 13.02 -5.73 0.04
CA VAL A 112 13.01 -4.64 1.03
C VAL A 112 13.32 -5.24 2.40
N THR A 113 14.25 -4.61 3.11
CA THR A 113 14.59 -4.99 4.48
C THR A 113 14.20 -3.88 5.44
N ILE A 114 13.42 -4.21 6.47
CA ILE A 114 12.98 -3.28 7.52
C ILE A 114 13.55 -3.76 8.84
N ASN A 115 14.34 -2.92 9.50
CA ASN A 115 14.82 -3.17 10.86
C ASN A 115 13.80 -2.63 11.87
N LEU A 116 13.22 -3.51 12.68
CA LEU A 116 12.21 -3.16 13.67
C LEU A 116 12.80 -2.58 14.98
N LYS A 117 14.12 -2.36 15.01
CA LYS A 117 14.89 -1.74 16.11
C LYS A 117 14.60 -2.37 17.48
N GLY A 118 14.53 -3.69 17.53
CA GLY A 118 14.25 -4.44 18.76
C GLY A 118 12.75 -4.59 19.08
N THR A 119 11.85 -4.09 18.23
CA THR A 119 10.42 -4.36 18.36
C THR A 119 10.14 -5.80 17.95
N ARG A 120 9.80 -6.63 18.94
CA ARG A 120 9.40 -8.01 18.69
C ARG A 120 7.96 -8.06 18.22
N VAL A 121 7.75 -8.77 17.12
CA VAL A 121 6.42 -8.96 16.54
C VAL A 121 6.04 -10.43 16.56
N LYS A 122 4.76 -10.69 16.80
CA LYS A 122 4.16 -12.03 16.77
C LYS A 122 3.29 -12.14 15.52
N ASP A 123 3.42 -13.25 14.80
CA ASP A 123 2.56 -13.62 13.66
C ASP A 123 2.36 -12.47 12.66
N PRO A 124 3.45 -11.90 12.07
CA PRO A 124 3.31 -10.82 11.12
C PRO A 124 2.49 -11.31 9.92
N SER A 125 1.52 -10.51 9.50
CA SER A 125 0.63 -10.83 8.38
C SER A 125 0.60 -9.69 7.37
N GLY A 126 0.04 -9.94 6.18
CA GLY A 126 -0.04 -8.90 5.17
C GLY A 126 -1.02 -9.22 4.06
N ARG A 127 -1.39 -8.17 3.34
CA ARG A 127 -2.23 -8.21 2.14
C ARG A 127 -1.52 -7.48 1.00
N ILE A 128 -1.73 -7.95 -0.22
CA ILE A 128 -1.14 -7.39 -1.44
C ILE A 128 -2.24 -7.11 -2.46
N LEU A 129 -2.16 -5.94 -3.09
CA LEU A 129 -2.91 -5.57 -4.29
C LEU A 129 -1.91 -5.48 -5.46
N THR A 130 -2.11 -6.29 -6.49
CA THR A 130 -1.23 -6.34 -7.67
C THR A 130 -2.02 -6.82 -8.89
N SER A 131 -1.39 -6.78 -10.07
CA SER A 131 -2.00 -7.20 -11.33
C SER A 131 -0.93 -7.57 -12.37
N GLN A 132 -1.36 -8.21 -13.47
CA GLN A 132 -0.45 -8.62 -14.54
C GLN A 132 0.04 -7.42 -15.35
N GLN A 133 -0.79 -6.40 -15.53
CA GLN A 133 -0.46 -5.16 -16.22
C GLN A 133 -0.86 -3.95 -15.40
N ILE A 134 -0.11 -2.85 -15.53
CA ILE A 134 -0.41 -1.61 -14.81
C ILE A 134 -1.77 -1.01 -15.19
N THR A 135 -2.26 -1.35 -16.39
CA THR A 135 -3.54 -0.92 -16.93
C THR A 135 -4.72 -1.77 -16.48
N ASP A 136 -4.52 -2.91 -15.82
CA ASP A 136 -5.61 -3.81 -15.41
C ASP A 136 -6.62 -3.09 -14.50
N TYR A 137 -7.91 -3.34 -14.70
CA TYR A 137 -9.00 -2.70 -13.97
C TYR A 137 -10.16 -3.70 -13.74
N ASN A 138 -11.10 -3.31 -12.88
CA ASN A 138 -12.34 -4.05 -12.66
C ASN A 138 -13.45 -3.38 -13.45
N ASP A 139 -14.26 -4.18 -14.14
CA ASP A 139 -15.47 -3.74 -14.84
C ASP A 139 -16.65 -4.65 -14.47
N PHE A 140 -17.82 -4.40 -15.07
CA PHE A 140 -19.05 -5.14 -14.73
C PHE A 140 -19.04 -6.60 -15.18
N ASP A 141 -18.18 -6.98 -16.12
CA ASP A 141 -18.03 -8.34 -16.63
C ASP A 141 -16.88 -9.08 -15.89
N HIS A 142 -15.88 -8.33 -15.42
CA HIS A 142 -14.70 -8.79 -14.70
C HIS A 142 -14.50 -8.00 -13.38
N PRO A 143 -15.40 -8.15 -12.39
CA PRO A 143 -15.41 -7.29 -11.21
C PRO A 143 -14.27 -7.57 -10.22
N LEU A 144 -13.51 -8.66 -10.40
CA LEU A 144 -12.52 -9.17 -9.46
C LEU A 144 -11.12 -9.34 -10.09
N THR A 145 -10.84 -8.71 -11.23
CA THR A 145 -9.52 -8.78 -11.91
C THR A 145 -8.39 -8.30 -11.01
N VAL A 146 -8.63 -7.24 -10.22
CA VAL A 146 -7.66 -6.61 -9.33
C VAL A 146 -8.29 -6.44 -7.97
N MET A 147 -7.97 -7.35 -7.04
CA MET A 147 -8.43 -7.35 -5.66
C MET A 147 -7.31 -7.74 -4.69
N PRO A 148 -7.36 -7.31 -3.41
CA PRO A 148 -6.36 -7.70 -2.43
C PRO A 148 -6.40 -9.20 -2.15
N VAL A 149 -5.24 -9.80 -2.03
CA VAL A 149 -5.06 -11.19 -1.59
C VAL A 149 -4.06 -11.26 -0.43
N THR A 150 -3.95 -12.42 0.22
CA THR A 150 -2.94 -12.65 1.26
C THR A 150 -1.53 -12.48 0.70
N TYR A 151 -0.69 -11.73 1.40
CA TYR A 151 0.71 -11.56 1.07
C TYR A 151 1.58 -12.54 1.87
N SER A 152 2.36 -13.36 1.17
CA SER A 152 3.24 -14.39 1.75
C SER A 152 4.73 -14.16 1.49
N GLY A 153 5.10 -13.03 0.86
CA GLY A 153 6.48 -12.71 0.49
C GLY A 153 7.37 -12.22 1.63
N MET A 154 7.01 -12.52 2.88
CA MET A 154 7.61 -11.96 4.09
C MET A 154 8.37 -13.01 4.89
N LYS A 155 9.52 -12.62 5.41
CA LYS A 155 10.31 -13.38 6.37
C LYS A 155 10.67 -12.49 7.54
N TYR A 156 10.54 -13.00 8.76
CA TYR A 156 10.89 -12.29 9.97
C TYR A 156 11.91 -13.09 10.79
N GLY A 157 12.97 -12.43 11.25
CA GLY A 157 13.94 -13.01 12.17
C GLY A 157 14.99 -12.00 12.60
N LYS A 158 15.51 -12.13 13.83
CA LYS A 158 16.53 -11.23 14.41
C LYS A 158 16.15 -9.75 14.30
N ASP A 159 14.89 -9.43 14.59
CA ASP A 159 14.30 -8.08 14.51
C ASP A 159 14.31 -7.45 13.10
N ILE A 160 14.53 -8.26 12.06
CA ILE A 160 14.56 -7.84 10.68
C ILE A 160 13.39 -8.48 9.93
N LEU A 161 12.67 -7.64 9.20
CA LEU A 161 11.65 -8.05 8.25
C LEU A 161 12.22 -7.97 6.84
N THR A 162 12.28 -9.09 6.14
CA THR A 162 12.66 -9.15 4.73
C THR A 162 11.42 -9.42 3.89
N LEU A 163 11.18 -8.56 2.90
CA LEU A 163 9.99 -8.56 2.07
C LEU A 163 10.41 -8.68 0.61
N ASN A 164 9.84 -9.63 -0.11
CA ASN A 164 9.88 -9.62 -1.57
C ASN A 164 8.62 -8.91 -2.08
N ILE A 165 8.75 -7.68 -2.56
CA ILE A 165 7.64 -6.87 -3.06
C ILE A 165 7.57 -7.03 -4.59
N PRO A 166 6.55 -7.71 -5.15
CA PRO A 166 6.42 -7.90 -6.58
C PRO A 166 6.35 -6.58 -7.36
N ALA A 167 6.65 -6.62 -8.65
CA ALA A 167 6.43 -5.49 -9.55
C ALA A 167 4.96 -5.04 -9.49
N ARG A 168 4.70 -3.73 -9.61
CA ARG A 168 3.35 -3.15 -9.61
C ARG A 168 2.49 -3.70 -8.47
N SER A 169 3.01 -3.65 -7.25
CA SER A 169 2.26 -4.07 -6.07
C SER A 169 2.21 -3.03 -4.96
N ILE A 170 1.11 -3.09 -4.21
CA ILE A 170 0.90 -2.36 -2.97
C ILE A 170 0.69 -3.40 -1.88
N VAL A 171 1.52 -3.38 -0.83
CA VAL A 171 1.50 -4.32 0.28
C VAL A 171 1.16 -3.56 1.54
N THR A 172 0.25 -4.08 2.36
CA THR A 172 0.01 -3.58 3.73
C THR A 172 0.25 -4.72 4.70
N LEU A 173 1.14 -4.50 5.66
CA LEU A 173 1.55 -5.44 6.69
C LEU A 173 0.91 -5.05 8.02
N GLU A 174 0.60 -6.06 8.82
CA GLU A 174 0.16 -5.93 10.20
C GLU A 174 1.16 -6.67 11.10
N LEU A 175 1.70 -5.94 12.06
CA LEU A 175 2.71 -6.42 13.00
C LEU A 175 2.15 -6.29 14.42
N LEU A 176 1.70 -7.40 14.98
CA LEU A 176 1.22 -7.47 16.34
C LEU A 176 2.41 -7.42 17.31
N PRO A 177 2.38 -6.60 18.36
CA PRO A 177 3.42 -6.64 19.37
C PRO A 177 3.47 -8.03 20.01
N ALA A 178 4.66 -8.62 20.07
CA ALA A 178 4.85 -9.78 20.94
C ALA A 178 4.63 -9.31 22.37
N GLY A 179 3.70 -9.93 23.10
CA GLY A 179 3.55 -9.70 24.54
C GLY A 179 4.90 -9.81 25.24
N LYS A 180 5.08 -9.02 26.30
CA LYS A 180 6.28 -9.12 27.16
C LYS A 180 6.47 -10.53 27.70
#